data_AF-A0A094GFS6-F1
#
_entry.id   AF-A0A094GFS6-F1
#
_cell.length_a   1.000
_cell.length_b   1.000
_cell.length_c   1.000
_cell.angle_alpha   90.00
_cell.angle_beta   90.00
_cell.angle_gamma   90.00
#
_symmetry.space_group_name_H-M   'P 1'
#
loop_
_entity.id
_entity.type
_entity.pdbx_description
1 polymer ?
#
loop_
_entity_poly.entity_id
_entity_poly.type
_entity_poly.pdbx_seq_one_letter_code
_entity_poly.pdbx_strand_id
1 'polypeptide(L)'
;MPFASASIGKSFRNEISPRAGLLRVREFLMAEIEHYVDPLGGKKHSRFAEVKDVELVLLNRTTQLSGKTNVETVAIGKAVADGIVDNETLGYFLARVQLFLKKLGVDQSKIRFRQHMANEMAHYATDCWDAELLTSYGWVECVGCADRSAYDLTVHAKKTGAPLVVREKLAEPLVIEEFAAEVDKKKFGPFYKKDGKAVEAALAATTQEQRESLAKDLSQNGKITVEVPGVGNGTVEITKDLLVIEKRTRTEHTREYTPNVIEPSFGIGRILYSLLEHTYWTRATEGADESRGVLSFPPPVAPTKVLLVPLSGHDSFKPIIKHLSHKLRAMGISNRIDDSSASIGRRYSRNDELGTPLGITVDFQSVQDKTFTLRDRDSTKQVRADEETIIKAIQELVNGEKEWKDVEKELPAFEGQDADAAIPVR
;
A
#
# COMPACT_ATOMS: atom_id res chain seq x y z
N MET A 1 16.52 10.05 -7.31
CA MET A 1 15.36 9.92 -6.40
C MET A 1 14.13 10.42 -7.11
N PRO A 2 12.95 9.78 -6.99
CA PRO A 2 12.61 8.75 -6.00
C PRO A 2 12.91 7.32 -6.47
N PHE A 3 12.82 6.35 -5.55
CA PHE A 3 12.63 4.92 -5.85
C PHE A 3 11.82 4.28 -4.72
N ALA A 4 11.24 3.10 -4.96
CA ALA A 4 10.54 2.34 -3.94
C ALA A 4 11.11 0.93 -3.82
N SER A 5 11.16 0.41 -2.59
CA SER A 5 11.26 -1.02 -2.33
C SER A 5 9.93 -1.51 -1.76
N ALA A 6 9.65 -2.81 -1.91
CA ALA A 6 8.47 -3.42 -1.33
C ALA A 6 8.80 -4.82 -0.82
N SER A 7 8.13 -5.23 0.26
CA SER A 7 8.26 -6.55 0.84
C SER A 7 6.87 -7.12 1.12
N ILE A 8 6.68 -8.40 0.80
CA ILE A 8 5.49 -9.16 1.20
C ILE A 8 5.98 -10.32 2.05
N GLY A 9 5.66 -10.29 3.34
CA GLY A 9 6.28 -11.17 4.31
C GLY A 9 5.45 -11.37 5.56
N LYS A 10 5.81 -12.39 6.32
CA LYS A 10 5.21 -12.65 7.62
C LYS A 10 5.87 -11.76 8.66
N SER A 11 5.03 -11.10 9.45
CA SER A 11 5.41 -10.31 10.62
C SER A 11 4.86 -10.96 11.88
N PHE A 12 5.58 -10.77 12.98
CA PHE A 12 5.28 -11.40 14.26
C PHE A 12 5.11 -10.33 15.33
N ARG A 13 4.04 -10.43 16.12
CA ARG A 13 3.81 -9.60 17.31
C ARG A 13 3.48 -10.53 18.46
N ASN A 14 4.23 -10.44 19.57
CA ASN A 14 3.98 -11.26 20.75
C ASN A 14 2.79 -10.69 21.56
N GLU A 15 1.61 -10.72 20.95
CA GLU A 15 0.39 -10.17 21.49
C GLU A 15 -0.01 -10.89 22.79
N ILE A 16 -0.32 -10.09 23.82
CA ILE A 16 -0.61 -10.57 25.18
C ILE A 16 -1.90 -11.41 25.18
N SER A 17 -2.95 -10.92 24.53
CA SER A 17 -4.24 -11.61 24.42
C SER A 17 -4.80 -11.47 22.99
N PRO A 18 -4.45 -12.38 22.07
CA PRO A 18 -5.04 -12.44 20.73
C PRO A 18 -6.56 -12.64 20.82
N ARG A 19 -7.34 -11.78 20.14
CA ARG A 19 -8.81 -11.77 20.14
C ARG A 19 -9.32 -11.28 18.77
N ALA A 20 -10.63 -11.37 18.53
CA ALA A 20 -11.28 -10.86 17.31
C ALA A 20 -10.76 -11.51 16.00
N GLY A 21 -10.54 -12.83 16.03
CA GLY A 21 -10.20 -13.62 14.85
C GLY A 21 -8.92 -13.13 14.16
N LEU A 22 -9.02 -12.78 12.87
CA LEU A 22 -7.90 -12.31 12.05
C LEU A 22 -7.46 -10.87 12.36
N LEU A 23 -8.23 -10.12 13.15
CA LEU A 23 -7.95 -8.71 13.40
C LEU A 23 -6.75 -8.48 14.34
N ARG A 24 -6.49 -9.44 15.24
CA ARG A 24 -5.41 -9.38 16.24
C ARG A 24 -4.78 -10.75 16.48
N VAL A 25 -3.76 -11.05 15.68
CA VAL A 25 -3.04 -12.33 15.64
C VAL A 25 -1.56 -12.16 15.97
N ARG A 26 -0.86 -13.27 16.27
CA ARG A 26 0.58 -13.27 16.58
C ARG A 26 1.49 -13.36 15.38
N GLU A 27 0.99 -13.92 14.28
CA GLU A 27 1.65 -14.03 12.99
C GLU A 27 0.66 -13.57 11.92
N PHE A 28 1.09 -12.65 11.06
CA PHE A 28 0.25 -12.12 9.99
C PHE A 28 1.08 -11.73 8.78
N LEU A 29 0.47 -11.78 7.60
CA LEU A 29 1.08 -11.34 6.36
C LEU A 29 0.93 -9.82 6.23
N MET A 30 2.04 -9.16 5.96
CA MET A 30 2.09 -7.74 5.63
C MET A 30 2.59 -7.57 4.19
N ALA A 31 2.10 -6.55 3.51
CA ALA A 31 2.75 -6.01 2.33
C ALA A 31 3.13 -4.56 2.66
N GLU A 32 4.41 -4.21 2.53
CA GLU A 32 4.92 -2.88 2.90
C GLU A 32 5.70 -2.31 1.73
N ILE A 33 5.55 -1.01 1.51
CA ILE A 33 6.26 -0.26 0.48
C ILE A 33 7.05 0.82 1.19
N GLU A 34 8.36 0.88 0.95
CA GLU A 34 9.22 1.99 1.39
C GLU A 34 9.49 2.88 0.17
N HIS A 35 8.81 4.02 0.08
CA HIS A 35 9.00 4.95 -1.03
C HIS A 35 9.93 6.09 -0.63
N TYR A 36 11.16 6.02 -1.11
CA TYR A 36 12.23 6.97 -0.79
C TYR A 36 12.17 8.20 -1.70
N VAL A 37 12.13 9.38 -1.11
CA VAL A 37 12.02 10.68 -1.79
C VAL A 37 13.09 11.66 -1.34
N ASP A 38 13.39 12.63 -2.20
CA ASP A 38 14.26 13.76 -1.84
C ASP A 38 13.54 14.68 -0.83
N PRO A 39 14.10 14.93 0.37
CA PRO A 39 13.52 15.81 1.36
C PRO A 39 13.35 17.27 0.89
N LEU A 40 14.20 17.76 -0.02
CA LEU A 40 14.11 19.13 -0.56
C LEU A 40 13.32 19.21 -1.88
N GLY A 41 12.95 18.06 -2.46
CA GLY A 41 12.15 18.00 -3.69
C GLY A 41 10.66 18.35 -3.50
N GLY A 42 10.26 18.79 -2.31
CA GLY A 42 8.86 19.09 -1.96
C GLY A 42 7.95 17.85 -1.92
N LYS A 43 8.52 16.64 -1.87
CA LYS A 43 7.78 15.36 -1.87
C LYS A 43 6.69 15.28 -2.96
N LYS A 44 6.98 15.84 -4.14
CA LYS A 44 6.11 15.79 -5.33
C LYS A 44 6.06 14.38 -5.90
N HIS A 45 4.95 14.02 -6.53
CA HIS A 45 4.81 12.72 -7.18
C HIS A 45 4.45 12.89 -8.65
N SER A 46 5.30 12.40 -9.56
CA SER A 46 5.16 12.63 -11.02
C SER A 46 3.83 12.15 -11.60
N ARG A 47 3.16 11.20 -10.94
CA ARG A 47 1.88 10.62 -11.36
C ARG A 47 0.69 11.08 -10.51
N PHE A 48 0.85 12.10 -9.66
CA PHE A 48 -0.24 12.58 -8.81
C PHE A 48 -1.45 13.07 -9.62
N ALA A 49 -1.20 13.67 -10.80
CA ALA A 49 -2.25 14.11 -11.71
C ALA A 49 -3.19 12.97 -12.17
N GLU A 50 -2.74 11.72 -12.17
CA GLU A 50 -3.57 10.54 -12.53
C GLU A 50 -4.63 10.21 -11.48
N VAL A 51 -4.45 10.68 -10.23
CA VAL A 51 -5.30 10.31 -9.10
C VAL A 51 -5.92 11.51 -8.38
N LYS A 52 -5.61 12.75 -8.79
CA LYS A 52 -6.04 13.98 -8.12
C LYS A 52 -7.57 14.09 -7.91
N ASP A 53 -8.36 13.48 -8.79
CA ASP A 53 -9.82 13.53 -8.78
C ASP A 53 -10.44 12.35 -8.01
N VAL A 54 -9.63 11.45 -7.44
CA VAL A 54 -10.12 10.36 -6.58
C VAL A 54 -10.62 10.95 -5.27
N GLU A 55 -11.89 10.68 -4.95
CA GLU A 55 -12.52 11.10 -3.71
C GLU A 55 -12.23 10.11 -2.57
N LEU A 56 -11.83 10.64 -1.42
CA LEU A 56 -11.60 9.90 -0.19
C LEU A 56 -12.50 10.43 0.91
N VAL A 57 -12.98 9.54 1.77
CA VAL A 57 -13.70 9.88 3.00
C VAL A 57 -12.67 10.12 4.09
N LEU A 58 -12.42 11.37 4.45
CA LEU A 58 -11.36 11.78 5.37
C LEU A 58 -11.91 12.09 6.77
N LEU A 59 -11.24 11.57 7.79
CA LEU A 59 -11.38 11.98 9.19
C LEU A 59 -10.08 12.68 9.61
N ASN A 60 -10.06 14.01 9.52
CA ASN A 60 -8.88 14.80 9.83
C ASN A 60 -8.61 14.90 11.34
N ARG A 61 -7.38 15.31 11.69
CA ARG A 61 -6.93 15.47 13.09
C ARG A 61 -7.74 16.50 13.87
N THR A 62 -8.07 17.64 13.26
CA THR A 62 -8.79 18.74 13.91
C THR A 62 -10.17 18.31 14.40
N THR A 63 -10.91 17.56 13.57
CA THR A 63 -12.21 17.01 13.93
C THR A 63 -12.09 16.04 15.11
N GLN A 64 -11.10 15.14 15.08
CA GLN A 64 -10.85 14.21 16.18
C GLN A 64 -10.51 14.93 17.50
N LEU A 65 -9.66 15.96 17.46
CA LEU A 65 -9.30 16.76 18.64
C LEU A 65 -10.50 17.50 19.24
N SER A 66 -11.52 17.79 18.43
CA SER A 66 -12.79 18.36 18.90
C SER A 66 -13.75 17.34 19.53
N GLY A 67 -13.33 16.07 19.65
CA GLY A 67 -14.15 14.97 20.15
C GLY A 67 -15.20 14.47 19.16
N LYS A 68 -15.08 14.84 17.88
CA LYS A 68 -16.02 14.50 16.81
C LYS A 68 -15.45 13.41 15.90
N THR A 69 -16.36 12.73 15.21
CA THR A 69 -16.02 11.66 14.25
C THR A 69 -16.61 11.92 12.86
N ASN A 70 -17.04 13.17 12.60
CA ASN A 70 -17.55 13.59 11.31
C ASN A 70 -16.47 13.40 10.23
N VAL A 71 -16.89 12.84 9.09
CA VAL A 71 -16.03 12.63 7.93
C VAL A 71 -16.42 13.59 6.82
N GLU A 72 -15.46 13.90 5.96
CA GLU A 72 -15.66 14.71 4.77
C GLU A 72 -15.19 13.95 3.54
N THR A 73 -16.01 13.93 2.49
CA THR A 73 -15.59 13.40 1.18
C THR A 73 -14.87 14.49 0.41
N VAL A 74 -13.58 14.29 0.11
CA VAL A 74 -12.74 15.28 -0.54
C VAL A 74 -11.91 14.62 -1.64
N ALA A 75 -11.83 15.26 -2.81
CA ALA A 75 -10.90 14.87 -3.86
C ALA A 75 -9.46 15.04 -3.37
N ILE A 76 -8.61 14.02 -3.56
CA ILE A 76 -7.25 14.03 -2.99
C ILE A 76 -6.40 15.22 -3.46
N GLY A 77 -6.61 15.69 -4.70
CA GLY A 77 -5.97 16.89 -5.23
C GLY A 77 -6.32 18.14 -4.43
N LYS A 78 -7.59 18.28 -4.03
CA LYS A 78 -8.04 19.37 -3.15
C LYS A 78 -7.47 19.22 -1.74
N ALA A 79 -7.48 18.01 -1.19
CA ALA A 79 -6.93 17.75 0.15
C ALA A 79 -5.44 18.10 0.25
N VAL A 80 -4.65 17.83 -0.79
CA VAL A 80 -3.23 18.25 -0.86
C VAL A 80 -3.11 19.76 -1.05
N ALA A 81 -3.89 20.36 -1.95
CA ALA A 81 -3.85 21.81 -2.20
C ALA A 81 -4.23 22.66 -0.97
N ASP A 82 -5.18 22.18 -0.17
CA ASP A 82 -5.63 22.83 1.06
C ASP A 82 -4.73 22.50 2.28
N GLY A 83 -3.70 21.66 2.11
CA GLY A 83 -2.79 21.25 3.19
C GLY A 83 -3.40 20.30 4.22
N ILE A 84 -4.53 19.65 3.90
CA ILE A 84 -5.12 18.60 4.75
C ILE A 84 -4.22 17.36 4.71
N VAL A 85 -3.75 16.99 3.51
CA VAL A 85 -2.73 15.96 3.29
C VAL A 85 -1.42 16.65 2.94
N ASP A 86 -0.34 16.33 3.65
CA ASP A 86 0.91 17.12 3.65
C ASP A 86 1.56 17.29 2.27
N ASN A 87 1.53 16.27 1.41
CA ASN A 87 2.21 16.31 0.12
C ASN A 87 1.62 15.38 -0.94
N GLU A 88 1.99 15.59 -2.21
CA GLU A 88 1.51 14.81 -3.36
C GLU A 88 1.89 13.33 -3.28
N THR A 89 3.04 12.98 -2.71
CA THR A 89 3.46 11.57 -2.61
C THR A 89 2.57 10.81 -1.63
N LEU A 90 2.32 11.38 -0.44
CA LEU A 90 1.37 10.81 0.52
C LEU A 90 -0.03 10.73 -0.10
N GLY A 91 -0.51 11.82 -0.70
CA GLY A 91 -1.81 11.85 -1.39
C GLY A 91 -1.92 10.81 -2.50
N TYR A 92 -0.87 10.62 -3.31
CA TYR A 92 -0.83 9.59 -4.34
C TYR A 92 -1.05 8.21 -3.75
N PHE A 93 -0.33 7.86 -2.68
CA PHE A 93 -0.49 6.55 -2.05
C PHE A 93 -1.86 6.36 -1.40
N LEU A 94 -2.42 7.37 -0.73
CA LEU A 94 -3.78 7.28 -0.18
C LEU A 94 -4.82 6.99 -1.27
N ALA A 95 -4.75 7.71 -2.40
CA ALA A 95 -5.64 7.48 -3.53
C ALA A 95 -5.43 6.10 -4.18
N ARG A 96 -4.19 5.62 -4.28
CA ARG A 96 -3.90 4.27 -4.78
C ARG A 96 -4.41 3.18 -3.84
N VAL A 97 -4.35 3.40 -2.52
CA VAL A 97 -4.94 2.51 -1.51
C VAL A 97 -6.46 2.46 -1.66
N GLN A 98 -7.12 3.62 -1.81
CA GLN A 98 -8.57 3.71 -2.08
C GLN A 98 -8.97 2.89 -3.33
N LEU A 99 -8.26 3.10 -4.44
CA LEU A 99 -8.50 2.36 -5.69
C LEU A 99 -8.22 0.86 -5.56
N PHE A 100 -7.20 0.47 -4.80
CA PHE A 100 -6.87 -0.92 -4.54
C PHE A 100 -7.99 -1.60 -3.73
N LEU A 101 -8.42 -1.00 -2.62
CA LEU A 101 -9.48 -1.55 -1.77
C LEU A 101 -10.82 -1.64 -2.53
N LYS A 102 -11.15 -0.63 -3.35
CA LYS A 102 -12.30 -0.67 -4.27
C LYS A 102 -12.20 -1.85 -5.24
N LYS A 103 -11.03 -2.06 -5.85
CA LYS A 103 -10.80 -3.19 -6.78
C LYS A 103 -10.93 -4.56 -6.10
N LEU A 104 -10.57 -4.65 -4.82
CA LEU A 104 -10.76 -5.88 -4.03
C LEU A 104 -12.24 -6.20 -3.74
N GLY A 105 -13.15 -5.23 -3.88
CA GLY A 105 -14.57 -5.40 -3.56
C GLY A 105 -14.96 -4.91 -2.16
N VAL A 106 -14.12 -4.07 -1.53
CA VAL A 106 -14.50 -3.42 -0.27
C VAL A 106 -15.70 -2.51 -0.52
N ASP A 107 -16.73 -2.63 0.32
CA ASP A 107 -17.87 -1.70 0.35
C ASP A 107 -17.40 -0.26 0.62
N GLN A 108 -17.61 0.63 -0.35
CA GLN A 108 -17.15 2.02 -0.33
C GLN A 108 -17.93 2.91 0.66
N SER A 109 -19.05 2.42 1.20
CA SER A 109 -19.75 3.09 2.31
C SER A 109 -19.12 2.79 3.68
N LYS A 110 -18.21 1.82 3.74
CA LYS A 110 -17.58 1.28 4.96
C LYS A 110 -16.07 1.49 4.99
N ILE A 111 -15.58 2.53 4.32
CA ILE A 111 -14.17 2.92 4.28
C ILE A 111 -14.01 4.37 4.68
N ARG A 112 -12.95 4.68 5.43
CA ARG A 112 -12.48 6.05 5.68
C ARG A 112 -10.97 6.08 5.82
N PHE A 113 -10.39 7.27 5.69
CA PHE A 113 -9.00 7.54 5.99
C PHE A 113 -8.91 8.42 7.21
N ARG A 114 -8.34 7.91 8.30
CA ARG A 114 -8.21 8.62 9.57
C ARG A 114 -6.79 9.15 9.73
N GLN A 115 -6.65 10.45 9.91
CA GLN A 115 -5.36 11.06 10.21
C GLN A 115 -4.95 10.75 11.65
N HIS A 116 -3.68 10.42 11.89
CA HIS A 116 -3.15 10.26 13.25
C HIS A 116 -3.17 11.60 14.00
N MET A 117 -3.45 11.54 15.31
CA MET A 117 -3.28 12.70 16.20
C MET A 117 -1.81 12.92 16.57
N ALA A 118 -1.45 14.14 16.99
CA ALA A 118 -0.06 14.49 17.31
C ALA A 118 0.55 13.63 18.44
N ASN A 119 -0.28 13.12 19.36
CA ASN A 119 0.11 12.22 20.44
C ASN A 119 0.14 10.73 20.04
N GLU A 120 -0.42 10.37 18.89
CA GLU A 120 -0.43 9.01 18.34
C GLU A 120 0.68 8.81 17.29
N MET A 121 1.08 9.90 16.64
CA MET A 121 2.19 9.89 15.71
C MET A 121 3.47 9.41 16.39
N ALA A 122 4.20 8.54 15.72
CA ALA A 122 5.58 8.32 16.08
C ALA A 122 6.31 9.66 16.07
N HIS A 123 7.17 9.91 17.05
CA HIS A 123 7.88 11.19 17.27
C HIS A 123 8.68 11.71 16.06
N TYR A 124 8.77 10.94 14.99
CA TYR A 124 9.49 11.22 13.76
C TYR A 124 8.60 11.32 12.51
N ALA A 125 7.32 10.98 12.59
CA ALA A 125 6.42 11.08 11.46
C ALA A 125 6.03 12.55 11.22
N THR A 126 5.88 12.99 9.97
CA THR A 126 5.38 14.34 9.64
C THR A 126 3.88 14.35 9.42
N ASP A 127 3.35 13.32 8.76
CA ASP A 127 1.92 13.09 8.60
C ASP A 127 1.66 11.58 8.50
N CYS A 128 0.50 11.12 8.93
CA CYS A 128 0.15 9.70 8.88
C CYS A 128 -1.36 9.52 8.80
N TRP A 129 -1.80 8.63 7.91
CA TRP A 129 -3.20 8.35 7.64
C TRP A 129 -3.45 6.84 7.56
N ASP A 130 -4.47 6.38 8.25
CA ASP A 130 -4.89 4.97 8.24
C ASP A 130 -6.13 4.81 7.36
N ALA A 131 -6.09 3.91 6.38
CA ALA A 131 -7.30 3.39 5.75
C ALA A 131 -7.98 2.41 6.72
N GLU A 132 -9.14 2.80 7.22
CA GLU A 132 -9.95 2.04 8.16
C GLU A 132 -11.18 1.46 7.47
N LEU A 133 -11.49 0.20 7.77
CA LEU A 133 -12.67 -0.49 7.28
C LEU A 133 -13.64 -0.75 8.43
N LEU A 134 -14.94 -0.47 8.21
CA LEU A 134 -15.98 -0.65 9.21
C LEU A 134 -16.45 -2.11 9.25
N THR A 135 -16.16 -2.78 10.36
CA THR A 135 -16.53 -4.18 10.62
C THR A 135 -17.54 -4.27 11.77
N SER A 136 -18.00 -5.49 12.07
CA SER A 136 -18.76 -5.82 13.27
C SER A 136 -18.01 -5.49 14.58
N TYR A 137 -16.68 -5.35 14.53
CA TYR A 137 -15.81 -4.92 15.63
C TYR A 137 -15.57 -3.40 15.64
N GLY A 138 -16.24 -2.64 14.77
CA GLY A 138 -16.02 -1.21 14.58
C GLY A 138 -15.00 -0.90 13.48
N TRP A 139 -14.48 0.32 13.48
CA TRP A 139 -13.47 0.78 12.53
C TRP A 139 -12.11 0.12 12.82
N VAL A 140 -11.57 -0.56 11.82
CA VAL A 140 -10.29 -1.27 11.94
C VAL A 140 -9.31 -0.75 10.91
N GLU A 141 -8.14 -0.30 11.39
CA GLU A 141 -6.98 0.06 10.58
C GLU A 141 -6.50 -1.14 9.76
N CYS A 142 -6.57 -1.02 8.43
CA CYS A 142 -6.21 -2.06 7.48
C CYS A 142 -4.98 -1.70 6.64
N VAL A 143 -4.76 -0.41 6.39
CA VAL A 143 -3.55 0.09 5.72
C VAL A 143 -3.08 1.37 6.42
N GLY A 144 -1.88 1.39 6.98
CA GLY A 144 -1.24 2.60 7.46
C GLY A 144 -0.47 3.28 6.32
N CYS A 145 -0.53 4.59 6.21
CA CYS A 145 0.26 5.39 5.26
C CYS A 145 0.99 6.48 6.03
N ALA A 146 2.27 6.25 6.32
CA ALA A 146 3.08 7.13 7.16
C ALA A 146 4.14 7.87 6.36
N ASP A 147 4.35 9.14 6.66
CA ASP A 147 5.53 9.89 6.25
C ASP A 147 6.54 9.86 7.40
N ARG A 148 7.50 8.95 7.33
CA ARG A 148 8.47 8.67 8.40
C ARG A 148 9.73 9.54 8.32
N SER A 149 9.75 10.49 7.37
CA SER A 149 10.92 11.30 7.07
C SER A 149 12.18 10.43 6.95
N ALA A 150 13.32 10.82 7.54
CA ALA A 150 14.59 10.11 7.42
C ALA A 150 14.95 9.25 8.66
N TYR A 151 13.97 8.91 9.52
CA TYR A 151 14.26 8.37 10.85
C TYR A 151 15.04 7.06 10.82
N ASP A 152 14.51 6.03 10.14
CA ASP A 152 15.07 4.68 10.15
C ASP A 152 16.50 4.68 9.60
N LEU A 153 16.71 5.33 8.46
CA LEU A 153 18.03 5.48 7.84
C LEU A 153 19.00 6.22 8.76
N THR A 154 18.55 7.28 9.42
CA THR A 154 19.40 8.06 10.36
C THR A 154 19.80 7.24 11.57
N VAL A 155 18.87 6.49 12.17
CA VAL A 155 19.13 5.65 13.34
C VAL A 155 20.08 4.49 12.96
N HIS A 156 19.84 3.82 11.84
CA HIS A 156 20.70 2.72 11.37
C HIS A 156 22.10 3.20 10.97
N ALA A 157 22.21 4.34 10.28
CA ALA A 157 23.50 4.93 9.92
C ALA A 157 24.32 5.28 11.16
N LYS A 158 23.69 5.92 12.16
CA LYS A 158 24.35 6.24 13.45
C LYS A 158 24.82 4.99 14.20
N LYS A 159 24.03 3.91 14.17
CA LYS A 159 24.35 2.68 14.91
C LYS A 159 25.42 1.82 14.24
N THR A 160 25.41 1.75 12.91
CA THR A 160 26.31 0.88 12.14
C THR A 160 27.58 1.60 11.69
N GLY A 161 27.57 2.94 11.64
CA GLY A 161 28.62 3.75 11.04
C GLY A 161 28.63 3.68 9.50
N ALA A 162 27.73 2.92 8.88
CA ALA A 162 27.60 2.84 7.44
C ALA A 162 26.74 4.01 6.91
N PRO A 163 27.20 4.75 5.88
CA PRO A 163 26.43 5.85 5.31
C PRO A 163 25.21 5.32 4.55
N LEU A 164 24.01 5.74 4.96
CA LEU A 164 22.74 5.45 4.29
C LEU A 164 22.19 6.73 3.65
N VAL A 165 22.88 7.20 2.62
CA VAL A 165 22.66 8.51 2.00
C VAL A 165 22.58 8.39 0.48
N VAL A 166 21.93 9.36 -0.14
CA VAL A 166 21.95 9.57 -1.58
C VAL A 166 23.04 10.60 -1.91
N ARG A 167 23.80 10.34 -2.96
CA ARG A 167 24.74 11.30 -3.57
C ARG A 167 24.27 11.62 -4.97
N GLU A 168 23.97 12.88 -5.23
CA GLU A 168 23.54 13.35 -6.55
C GLU A 168 24.45 14.46 -7.05
N LYS A 169 24.78 14.41 -8.34
CA LYS A 169 25.54 15.47 -8.99
C LYS A 169 24.66 16.71 -9.09
N LEU A 170 25.17 17.85 -8.64
CA LEU A 170 24.50 19.13 -8.82
C LEU A 170 24.52 19.54 -10.29
N ALA A 171 23.43 20.12 -10.77
CA ALA A 171 23.34 20.66 -12.13
C ALA A 171 24.36 21.80 -12.32
N GLU A 172 24.44 22.69 -11.34
CA GLU A 172 25.43 23.76 -11.25
C GLU A 172 26.24 23.58 -9.96
N PRO A 173 27.58 23.62 -10.02
CA PRO A 173 28.41 23.50 -8.82
C PRO A 173 28.13 24.62 -7.83
N LEU A 174 27.93 24.27 -6.56
CA LEU A 174 27.72 25.24 -5.51
C LEU A 174 29.07 25.82 -5.09
N VAL A 175 29.25 27.13 -5.24
CA VAL A 175 30.46 27.85 -4.83
C VAL A 175 30.19 28.49 -3.47
N ILE A 176 30.82 27.95 -2.42
CA ILE A 176 30.67 28.43 -1.05
C ILE A 176 31.94 29.19 -0.67
N GLU A 177 31.78 30.44 -0.25
CA GLU A 177 32.84 31.19 0.42
C GLU A 177 32.70 31.04 1.93
N GLU A 178 33.72 30.49 2.59
CA GLU A 178 33.70 30.26 4.03
C GLU A 178 35.06 30.56 4.67
N PHE A 179 35.06 30.93 5.96
CA PHE A 179 36.27 30.96 6.76
C PHE A 179 36.59 29.54 7.23
N ALA A 180 37.65 28.97 6.67
CA ALA A 180 38.12 27.62 6.98
C ALA A 180 39.17 27.68 8.10
N ALA A 181 38.90 26.98 9.20
CA ALA A 181 39.82 26.81 10.31
C ALA A 181 40.59 25.49 10.15
N GLU A 182 41.87 25.56 9.79
CA GLU A 182 42.74 24.40 9.60
C GLU A 182 43.87 24.37 10.63
N VAL A 183 43.97 23.25 11.34
CA VAL A 183 45.02 23.01 12.31
C VAL A 183 46.22 22.32 11.67
N ASP A 184 47.45 22.73 12.03
CA ASP A 184 48.66 22.00 11.65
C ASP A 184 48.75 20.72 12.48
N LYS A 185 48.21 19.61 11.96
CA LYS A 185 48.14 18.32 12.70
C LYS A 185 49.48 17.84 13.25
N LYS A 186 50.61 18.19 12.61
CA LYS A 186 51.94 17.79 13.07
C LYS A 186 52.36 18.51 14.35
N LYS A 187 51.90 19.75 14.56
CA LYS A 187 52.20 20.54 15.76
C LYS A 187 51.05 20.51 16.77
N PHE A 188 49.81 20.60 16.29
CA PHE A 188 48.59 20.67 17.08
C PHE A 188 48.39 19.42 17.95
N GLY A 189 48.55 18.22 17.36
CA GLY A 189 48.43 16.95 18.09
C GLY A 189 49.42 16.82 19.25
N PRO A 190 50.74 16.99 19.01
CA PRO A 190 51.73 16.98 20.09
C PRO A 190 51.55 18.08 21.14
N PHE A 191 51.02 19.24 20.76
CA PHE A 191 50.80 20.36 21.67
C PHE A 191 49.65 20.09 22.66
N TYR A 192 48.47 19.72 22.16
CA TYR A 192 47.28 19.49 23.00
C TYR A 192 47.12 18.05 23.50
N LYS A 193 47.88 17.09 22.97
CA LYS A 193 47.92 15.68 23.40
C LYS A 193 46.50 15.08 23.53
N LYS A 194 46.10 14.71 24.76
CA LYS A 194 44.80 14.11 25.06
C LYS A 194 43.61 15.05 24.80
N ASP A 195 43.84 16.36 24.85
CA ASP A 195 42.80 17.39 24.71
C ASP A 195 42.60 17.82 23.25
N GLY A 196 43.50 17.41 22.33
CA GLY A 196 43.48 17.85 20.93
C GLY A 196 42.15 17.59 20.22
N LYS A 197 41.51 16.43 20.47
CA LYS A 197 40.19 16.13 19.88
C LYS A 197 39.08 17.05 20.37
N ALA A 198 39.11 17.45 21.64
CA ALA A 198 38.10 18.35 22.20
C ALA A 198 38.26 19.77 21.65
N VAL A 199 39.51 20.23 21.51
CA VAL A 199 39.82 21.56 20.91
C VAL A 199 39.46 21.59 19.42
N GLU A 200 39.75 20.52 18.67
CA GLU A 200 39.37 20.40 17.25
C GLU A 200 37.85 20.37 17.08
N ALA A 201 37.12 19.66 17.95
CA ALA A 201 35.65 19.65 17.95
C ALA A 201 35.05 21.04 18.27
N ALA A 202 35.62 21.77 19.23
CA ALA A 202 35.19 23.12 19.57
C ALA A 202 35.43 24.10 18.41
N LEU A 203 36.59 24.03 17.74
CA LEU A 203 36.87 24.80 16.53
C LEU A 203 35.88 24.47 15.41
N ALA A 204 35.58 23.19 15.18
CA ALA A 204 34.62 22.76 14.18
C ALA A 204 33.19 23.27 14.46
N ALA A 205 32.83 23.44 15.74
CA ALA A 205 31.52 23.92 16.17
C ALA A 205 31.32 25.45 16.02
N THR A 206 32.36 26.23 15.72
CA THR A 206 32.25 27.68 15.53
C THR A 206 31.47 28.05 14.27
N THR A 207 30.68 29.13 14.34
CA THR A 207 29.93 29.70 13.20
C THR A 207 30.84 30.48 12.25
N GLN A 208 30.37 30.78 11.04
CA GLN A 208 31.14 31.59 10.07
C GLN A 208 31.44 33.00 10.59
N GLU A 209 30.48 33.63 11.28
CA GLU A 209 30.67 34.94 11.92
C GLU A 209 31.74 34.89 13.01
N GLN A 210 31.71 33.84 13.84
CA GLN A 210 32.75 33.60 14.84
C GLN A 210 34.10 33.37 14.18
N ARG A 211 34.18 32.55 13.12
CA ARG A 211 35.43 32.30 12.40
C ARG A 211 35.99 33.55 11.72
N GLU A 212 35.13 34.43 11.20
CA GLU A 212 35.57 35.72 10.67
C GLU A 212 36.20 36.59 11.77
N SER A 213 35.55 36.68 12.94
CA SER A 213 36.08 37.42 14.09
C SER A 213 37.41 36.83 14.56
N LEU A 214 37.46 35.49 14.74
CA LEU A 214 38.66 34.77 15.15
C LEU A 214 39.79 34.91 14.12
N ALA A 215 39.49 34.97 12.81
CA ALA A 215 40.49 35.22 11.77
C ALA A 215 41.13 36.60 11.94
N LYS A 216 40.32 37.63 12.24
CA LYS A 216 40.82 38.99 12.53
C LYS A 216 41.69 38.98 13.78
N ASP A 217 41.21 38.39 14.87
CA ASP A 217 41.95 38.31 16.13
C ASP A 217 43.28 37.55 15.99
N LEU A 218 43.27 36.42 15.27
CA LEU A 218 44.46 35.63 15.00
C LEU A 218 45.50 36.42 14.20
N SER A 219 45.05 37.23 13.24
CA SER A 219 45.92 38.08 12.42
C SER A 219 46.54 39.26 13.18
N GLN A 220 45.77 39.86 14.11
CA GLN A 220 46.20 41.05 14.87
C GLN A 220 47.04 40.67 16.09
N ASN A 221 46.58 39.67 16.85
CA ASN A 221 47.15 39.32 18.15
C ASN A 221 48.07 38.09 18.08
N GLY A 222 48.08 37.36 16.96
CA GLY A 222 48.86 36.13 16.78
C GLY A 222 48.30 34.91 17.52
N LYS A 223 47.15 35.06 18.17
CA LYS A 223 46.48 34.03 18.96
C LYS A 223 44.98 34.31 19.11
N ILE A 224 44.23 33.26 19.40
CA ILE A 224 42.80 33.31 19.71
C ILE A 224 42.48 32.52 20.97
N THR A 225 41.32 32.77 21.55
CA THR A 225 40.77 31.99 22.67
C THR A 225 39.47 31.34 22.23
N VAL A 226 39.36 30.02 22.44
CA VAL A 226 38.16 29.24 22.11
C VAL A 226 37.62 28.59 23.38
N GLU A 227 36.31 28.60 23.56
CA GLU A 227 35.65 27.88 24.65
C GLU A 227 35.67 26.38 24.37
N VAL A 228 36.26 25.61 25.28
CA VAL A 228 36.37 24.16 25.18
C VAL A 228 35.91 23.55 26.51
N PRO A 229 34.61 23.21 26.62
CA PRO A 229 34.07 22.61 27.84
C PRO A 229 34.84 21.36 28.24
N GLY A 230 35.33 21.31 29.49
CA GLY A 230 36.04 20.16 30.04
C GLY A 230 37.56 20.13 29.81
N VAL A 231 38.15 21.14 29.18
CA VAL A 231 39.62 21.30 29.04
C VAL A 231 40.09 22.53 29.81
N GLY A 232 41.04 22.36 30.74
CA GLY A 232 41.60 23.45 31.53
C GLY A 232 40.53 24.22 32.34
N ASN A 233 40.50 25.54 32.20
CA ASN A 233 39.50 26.43 32.83
C ASN A 233 38.25 26.65 31.95
N GLY A 234 38.02 25.80 30.94
CA GLY A 234 36.91 25.93 29.98
C GLY A 234 37.22 26.78 28.74
N THR A 235 38.42 27.35 28.66
CA THR A 235 38.92 28.09 27.48
C THR A 235 40.34 27.66 27.15
N VAL A 236 40.69 27.70 25.86
CA VAL A 236 42.00 27.31 25.34
C VAL A 236 42.52 28.40 24.40
N GLU A 237 43.77 28.79 24.63
CA GLU A 237 44.50 29.70 23.74
C GLU A 237 45.14 28.91 22.59
N ILE A 238 44.95 29.36 21.35
CA ILE A 238 45.48 28.75 20.13
C ILE A 238 46.26 29.81 19.34
N THR A 239 47.52 29.55 19.06
CA THR A 239 48.41 30.49 18.36
C THR A 239 48.39 30.26 16.85
N LYS A 240 48.80 31.27 16.08
CA LYS A 240 48.92 31.23 14.61
C LYS A 240 49.85 30.14 14.07
N ASP A 241 50.74 29.61 14.90
CA ASP A 241 51.66 28.52 14.51
C ASP A 241 50.96 27.15 14.47
N LEU A 242 49.78 27.05 15.09
CA LEU A 242 49.00 25.81 15.24
C LEU A 242 47.70 25.83 14.43
N LEU A 243 47.21 27.00 14.05
CA LEU A 243 45.92 27.21 13.41
C LEU A 243 46.01 28.30 12.35
N VAL A 244 45.39 28.04 11.19
CA VAL A 244 45.14 29.03 10.15
C VAL A 244 43.62 29.20 10.02
N ILE A 245 43.14 30.44 10.05
CA ILE A 245 41.75 30.76 9.70
C ILE A 245 41.78 31.73 8.53
N GLU A 246 41.30 31.30 7.37
CA GLU A 246 41.29 32.13 6.16
C GLU A 246 40.03 31.92 5.34
N LYS A 247 39.66 32.94 4.57
CA LYS A 247 38.53 32.87 3.65
C LYS A 247 38.92 31.99 2.46
N ARG A 248 38.21 30.89 2.27
CA ARG A 248 38.41 29.95 1.16
C ARG A 248 37.14 29.78 0.35
N THR A 249 37.32 29.52 -0.93
CA THR A 249 36.26 29.13 -1.83
C THR A 249 36.27 27.62 -2.00
N ARG A 250 35.17 26.96 -1.64
CA ARG A 250 34.98 25.52 -1.83
C ARG A 250 33.88 25.30 -2.85
N THR A 251 34.17 24.51 -3.88
CA THR A 251 33.20 24.13 -4.90
C THR A 251 32.67 22.73 -4.62
N GLU A 252 31.36 22.61 -4.38
CA GLU A 252 30.69 21.33 -4.23
C GLU A 252 30.01 20.95 -5.55
N HIS A 253 30.38 19.79 -6.10
CA HIS A 253 29.77 19.24 -7.33
C HIS A 253 28.66 18.23 -7.04
N THR A 254 28.53 17.81 -5.78
CA THR A 254 27.66 16.72 -5.36
C THR A 254 26.94 17.13 -4.09
N ARG A 255 25.63 16.92 -4.07
CA ARG A 255 24.80 17.03 -2.87
C ARG A 255 24.63 15.65 -2.24
N GLU A 256 24.79 15.59 -0.93
CA GLU A 256 24.56 14.38 -0.13
C GLU A 256 23.39 14.62 0.84
N TYR A 257 22.45 13.68 0.93
CA TYR A 257 21.33 13.76 1.87
C TYR A 257 20.78 12.37 2.24
N THR A 258 20.13 12.29 3.40
CA THR A 258 19.34 11.12 3.78
C THR A 258 17.93 11.28 3.20
N PRO A 259 17.43 10.33 2.39
CA PRO A 259 16.11 10.44 1.79
C PRO A 259 15.00 10.32 2.86
N ASN A 260 13.88 11.01 2.61
CA ASN A 260 12.65 10.80 3.37
C ASN A 260 11.93 9.54 2.87
N VAL A 261 11.07 8.95 3.71
CA VAL A 261 10.37 7.70 3.41
C VAL A 261 8.87 7.86 3.61
N ILE A 262 8.09 7.54 2.57
CA ILE A 262 6.64 7.36 2.66
C ILE A 262 6.36 5.86 2.66
N GLU A 263 5.65 5.39 3.68
CA GLU A 263 5.41 3.97 3.94
C GLU A 263 3.90 3.64 3.93
N PRO A 264 3.39 3.06 2.85
CA PRO A 264 2.15 2.30 2.84
C PRO A 264 2.35 0.87 3.38
N SER A 265 1.73 0.55 4.51
CA SER A 265 1.81 -0.75 5.19
C SER A 265 0.44 -1.43 5.24
N PHE A 266 0.30 -2.59 4.59
CA PHE A 266 -0.97 -3.29 4.37
C PHE A 266 -1.09 -4.52 5.27
N GLY A 267 -2.08 -4.53 6.17
CA GLY A 267 -2.43 -5.69 6.99
C GLY A 267 -3.34 -6.67 6.23
N ILE A 268 -2.75 -7.60 5.48
CA ILE A 268 -3.50 -8.49 4.55
C ILE A 268 -4.60 -9.30 5.27
N GLY A 269 -4.32 -9.78 6.48
CA GLY A 269 -5.31 -10.52 7.28
C GLY A 269 -6.52 -9.68 7.67
N ARG A 270 -6.31 -8.40 8.00
CA ARG A 270 -7.39 -7.46 8.34
C ARG A 270 -8.21 -7.10 7.09
N ILE A 271 -7.54 -6.79 5.98
CA ILE A 271 -8.20 -6.52 4.70
C ILE A 271 -9.08 -7.70 4.29
N LEU A 272 -8.57 -8.93 4.38
CA LEU A 272 -9.33 -10.15 4.06
C LEU A 272 -10.55 -10.30 4.97
N TYR A 273 -10.38 -10.10 6.28
CA TYR A 273 -11.48 -10.21 7.24
C TYR A 273 -12.59 -9.19 6.97
N SER A 274 -12.23 -7.92 6.79
CA SER A 274 -13.18 -6.87 6.44
C SER A 274 -13.87 -7.15 5.11
N LEU A 275 -13.14 -7.62 4.10
CA LEU A 275 -13.72 -8.01 2.81
C LEU A 275 -14.77 -9.13 2.96
N LEU A 276 -14.48 -10.15 3.79
CA LEU A 276 -15.44 -11.22 4.08
C LEU A 276 -16.73 -10.67 4.68
N GLU A 277 -16.64 -9.78 5.66
CA GLU A 277 -17.84 -9.16 6.24
C GLU A 277 -18.58 -8.25 5.25
N HIS A 278 -17.86 -7.51 4.41
CA HIS A 278 -18.49 -6.59 3.46
C HIS A 278 -19.18 -7.31 2.31
N THR A 279 -18.73 -8.52 1.98
CA THR A 279 -19.24 -9.30 0.83
C THR A 279 -20.18 -10.42 1.23
N TYR A 280 -20.30 -10.74 2.52
CA TYR A 280 -21.21 -11.77 3.00
C TYR A 280 -22.65 -11.26 3.10
N TRP A 281 -23.59 -12.03 2.54
CA TRP A 281 -25.03 -11.83 2.73
C TRP A 281 -25.77 -13.16 2.61
N THR A 282 -27.06 -13.17 2.93
CA THR A 282 -27.89 -14.35 2.83
C THR A 282 -29.04 -14.14 1.84
N ARG A 283 -29.24 -15.13 0.98
CA ARG A 283 -30.37 -15.18 0.05
C ARG A 283 -31.59 -15.76 0.77
N ALA A 284 -32.65 -14.97 0.83
CA ALA A 284 -33.95 -15.45 1.29
C ALA A 284 -34.49 -16.50 0.31
N THR A 285 -35.02 -17.59 0.84
CA THR A 285 -35.70 -18.61 0.05
C THR A 285 -37.19 -18.51 0.39
N GLU A 286 -38.04 -18.14 -0.58
CA GLU A 286 -39.49 -18.12 -0.34
C GLU A 286 -39.96 -19.51 0.11
N GLY A 287 -40.55 -19.57 1.31
CA GLY A 287 -41.11 -20.81 1.87
C GLY A 287 -40.11 -21.81 2.47
N ALA A 288 -38.85 -21.45 2.70
CA ALA A 288 -37.91 -22.31 3.44
C ALA A 288 -37.24 -21.56 4.61
N ASP A 289 -37.10 -22.26 5.75
CA ASP A 289 -36.46 -21.74 6.96
C ASP A 289 -34.93 -21.56 6.84
N GLU A 290 -34.30 -22.10 5.78
CA GLU A 290 -32.85 -22.01 5.56
C GLU A 290 -32.48 -20.81 4.67
N SER A 291 -31.73 -19.86 5.24
CA SER A 291 -31.07 -18.78 4.48
C SER A 291 -29.78 -19.30 3.83
N ARG A 292 -29.60 -19.07 2.53
CA ARG A 292 -28.39 -19.53 1.80
C ARG A 292 -27.30 -18.46 1.83
N GLY A 293 -26.12 -18.78 2.32
CA GLY A 293 -25.00 -17.83 2.38
C GLY A 293 -24.45 -17.51 0.99
N VAL A 294 -23.95 -16.29 0.81
CA VAL A 294 -23.26 -15.86 -0.41
C VAL A 294 -22.07 -15.00 -0.03
N LEU A 295 -20.91 -15.27 -0.64
CA LEU A 295 -19.75 -14.37 -0.60
C LEU A 295 -19.59 -13.66 -1.94
N SER A 296 -19.94 -12.38 -1.98
CA SER A 296 -19.89 -11.57 -3.20
C SER A 296 -18.49 -11.06 -3.58
N PHE A 297 -17.52 -11.96 -3.68
CA PHE A 297 -16.19 -11.60 -4.20
C PHE A 297 -16.30 -11.13 -5.66
N PRO A 298 -15.65 -9.99 -6.02
CA PRO A 298 -15.51 -9.63 -7.43
C PRO A 298 -14.81 -10.75 -8.22
N PRO A 299 -15.19 -10.97 -9.49
CA PRO A 299 -14.58 -12.04 -10.29
C PRO A 299 -13.04 -12.02 -10.34
N PRO A 300 -12.36 -10.85 -10.44
CA PRO A 300 -10.90 -10.81 -10.43
C PRO A 300 -10.24 -11.37 -9.17
N VAL A 301 -10.91 -11.29 -8.01
CA VAL A 301 -10.34 -11.71 -6.71
C VAL A 301 -10.91 -13.00 -6.15
N ALA A 302 -12.04 -13.49 -6.68
CA ALA A 302 -12.65 -14.73 -6.22
C ALA A 302 -11.69 -15.93 -6.29
N PRO A 303 -11.64 -16.82 -5.28
CA PRO A 303 -10.66 -17.91 -5.23
C PRO A 303 -10.83 -18.93 -6.36
N THR A 304 -12.08 -19.30 -6.62
CA THR A 304 -12.50 -20.10 -7.79
C THR A 304 -13.32 -19.20 -8.70
N LYS A 305 -12.96 -19.11 -9.99
CA LYS A 305 -13.67 -18.23 -10.94
C LYS A 305 -14.94 -18.86 -11.48
N VAL A 306 -14.88 -20.15 -11.82
CA VAL A 306 -15.96 -20.84 -12.54
C VAL A 306 -16.31 -22.17 -11.87
N LEU A 307 -17.60 -22.36 -11.59
CA LEU A 307 -18.19 -23.65 -11.28
C LEU A 307 -18.62 -24.33 -12.59
N LEU A 308 -18.19 -25.57 -12.83
CA LEU A 308 -18.68 -26.42 -13.90
C LEU A 308 -19.67 -27.42 -13.31
N VAL A 309 -20.92 -27.37 -13.74
CA VAL A 309 -22.00 -28.18 -13.17
C VAL A 309 -22.76 -28.92 -14.28
N PRO A 310 -22.69 -30.26 -14.36
CA PRO A 310 -23.56 -31.02 -15.25
C PRO A 310 -25.00 -31.01 -14.71
N LEU A 311 -26.01 -30.94 -15.57
CA LEU A 311 -27.42 -30.87 -15.15
C LEU A 311 -27.81 -32.10 -14.31
N SER A 312 -27.31 -33.28 -14.68
CA SER A 312 -27.50 -34.55 -13.98
C SER A 312 -26.24 -35.42 -14.07
N GLY A 313 -26.28 -36.65 -13.54
CA GLY A 313 -25.17 -37.61 -13.61
C GLY A 313 -25.01 -38.32 -14.96
N HIS A 314 -25.64 -37.85 -16.05
CA HIS A 314 -25.63 -38.51 -17.34
C HIS A 314 -24.22 -38.53 -17.98
N ASP A 315 -23.81 -39.68 -18.52
CA ASP A 315 -22.44 -39.89 -18.99
C ASP A 315 -22.06 -39.00 -20.19
N SER A 316 -23.02 -38.57 -21.00
CA SER A 316 -22.77 -37.66 -22.13
C SER A 316 -22.21 -36.30 -21.73
N PHE A 317 -22.38 -35.86 -20.47
CA PHE A 317 -21.86 -34.58 -20.01
C PHE A 317 -20.36 -34.65 -19.64
N LYS A 318 -19.87 -35.84 -19.27
CA LYS A 318 -18.50 -36.01 -18.75
C LYS A 318 -17.41 -35.54 -19.73
N PRO A 319 -17.44 -35.88 -21.03
CA PRO A 319 -16.43 -35.41 -21.99
C PRO A 319 -16.42 -33.88 -22.12
N ILE A 320 -17.60 -33.26 -22.13
CA ILE A 320 -17.78 -31.82 -22.29
C ILE A 320 -17.24 -31.07 -21.06
N ILE A 321 -17.61 -31.51 -19.85
CA ILE A 321 -17.10 -30.94 -18.59
C ILE A 321 -15.57 -31.04 -18.53
N LYS A 322 -15.00 -32.18 -18.91
CA LYS A 322 -13.53 -32.37 -18.93
C LYS A 322 -12.85 -31.43 -19.92
N HIS A 323 -13.44 -31.26 -21.11
CA HIS A 323 -12.97 -30.32 -22.13
C HIS A 323 -12.98 -28.87 -21.64
N LEU A 324 -14.13 -28.39 -21.13
CA LEU A 324 -14.27 -27.03 -20.59
C LEU A 324 -13.29 -26.78 -19.44
N SER A 325 -13.17 -27.72 -18.51
CA SER A 325 -12.26 -27.62 -17.38
C SER A 325 -10.79 -27.51 -17.82
N HIS A 326 -10.38 -28.28 -18.82
CA HIS A 326 -9.04 -28.20 -19.40
C HIS A 326 -8.80 -26.86 -20.11
N LYS A 327 -9.76 -26.41 -20.93
CA LYS A 327 -9.67 -25.15 -21.67
C LYS A 327 -9.56 -23.94 -20.74
N LEU A 328 -10.40 -23.87 -19.70
CA LEU A 328 -10.32 -22.81 -18.68
C LEU A 328 -8.98 -22.84 -17.93
N ARG A 329 -8.47 -24.02 -17.55
CA ARG A 329 -7.15 -24.14 -16.91
C ARG A 329 -6.02 -23.67 -17.83
N ALA A 330 -6.06 -24.00 -19.12
CA ALA A 330 -5.06 -23.57 -20.09
C ALA A 330 -5.03 -22.03 -20.26
N MET A 331 -6.15 -21.35 -19.98
CA MET A 331 -6.26 -19.89 -19.97
C MET A 331 -5.89 -19.25 -18.61
N GLY A 332 -5.52 -20.04 -17.60
CA GLY A 332 -5.26 -19.56 -16.24
C GLY A 332 -6.51 -19.25 -15.42
N ILE A 333 -7.70 -19.69 -15.87
CA ILE A 333 -8.97 -19.47 -15.17
C ILE A 333 -9.24 -20.62 -14.20
N SER A 334 -9.18 -20.33 -12.89
CA SER A 334 -9.45 -21.33 -11.85
C SER A 334 -10.91 -21.79 -11.93
N ASN A 335 -11.11 -23.11 -11.98
CA ASN A 335 -12.43 -23.71 -12.07
C ASN A 335 -12.56 -24.96 -11.20
N ARG A 336 -13.79 -25.26 -10.79
CA ARG A 336 -14.16 -26.43 -9.99
C ARG A 336 -15.29 -27.19 -10.67
N ILE A 337 -15.22 -28.52 -10.64
CA ILE A 337 -16.30 -29.38 -11.11
C ILE A 337 -17.15 -29.82 -9.91
N ASP A 338 -18.47 -29.80 -10.10
CA ASP A 338 -19.43 -30.33 -9.14
C ASP A 338 -20.41 -31.30 -9.81
N ASP A 339 -19.99 -32.55 -9.90
CA ASP A 339 -20.73 -33.69 -10.43
C ASP A 339 -21.38 -34.55 -9.32
N SER A 340 -21.55 -33.98 -8.13
CA SER A 340 -22.21 -34.67 -7.02
C SER A 340 -23.68 -35.01 -7.33
N SER A 341 -24.22 -36.02 -6.64
CA SER A 341 -25.63 -36.44 -6.78
C SER A 341 -26.64 -35.42 -6.22
N ALA A 342 -26.18 -34.29 -5.68
CA ALA A 342 -27.05 -33.24 -5.17
C ALA A 342 -27.78 -32.50 -6.30
N SER A 343 -28.95 -31.93 -5.98
CA SER A 343 -29.69 -31.11 -6.94
C SER A 343 -28.83 -29.94 -7.45
N ILE A 344 -29.05 -29.51 -8.69
CA ILE A 344 -28.31 -28.38 -9.28
C ILE A 344 -28.39 -27.12 -8.40
N GLY A 345 -29.55 -26.86 -7.80
CA GLY A 345 -29.73 -25.75 -6.87
C GLY A 345 -28.86 -25.85 -5.60
N ARG A 346 -28.68 -27.06 -5.04
CA ARG A 346 -27.80 -27.28 -3.88
C ARG A 346 -26.32 -27.15 -4.28
N ARG A 347 -25.96 -27.61 -5.48
CA ARG A 347 -24.61 -27.44 -6.06
C ARG A 347 -24.27 -25.97 -6.31
N TYR A 348 -25.22 -25.16 -6.79
CA TYR A 348 -25.03 -23.71 -6.85
C TYR A 348 -24.89 -23.10 -5.46
N SER A 349 -25.83 -23.37 -4.55
CA SER A 349 -25.85 -22.79 -3.21
C SER A 349 -24.51 -22.95 -2.48
N ARG A 350 -23.94 -24.16 -2.46
CA ARG A 350 -22.68 -24.40 -1.75
C ARG A 350 -21.46 -23.71 -2.38
N ASN A 351 -21.52 -23.39 -3.67
CA ASN A 351 -20.43 -22.68 -4.35
C ASN A 351 -20.63 -21.16 -4.31
N ASP A 352 -21.88 -20.69 -4.22
CA ASP A 352 -22.21 -19.30 -3.90
C ASP A 352 -21.69 -18.95 -2.49
N GLU A 353 -21.83 -19.86 -1.52
CA GLU A 353 -21.26 -19.75 -0.16
C GLU A 353 -19.72 -19.67 -0.15
N LEU A 354 -19.06 -20.28 -1.13
CA LEU A 354 -17.60 -20.21 -1.32
C LEU A 354 -17.16 -19.01 -2.18
N GLY A 355 -18.13 -18.22 -2.64
CA GLY A 355 -17.93 -17.02 -3.43
C GLY A 355 -17.49 -17.25 -4.87
N THR A 356 -17.80 -18.41 -5.45
CA THR A 356 -17.56 -18.68 -6.88
C THR A 356 -18.51 -17.82 -7.72
N PRO A 357 -18.02 -16.85 -8.51
CA PRO A 357 -18.84 -15.81 -9.12
C PRO A 357 -19.63 -16.30 -10.33
N LEU A 358 -19.10 -17.30 -11.06
CA LEU A 358 -19.67 -17.75 -12.34
C LEU A 358 -19.93 -19.25 -12.32
N GLY A 359 -21.01 -19.68 -12.96
CA GLY A 359 -21.33 -21.10 -13.15
C GLY A 359 -21.63 -21.43 -14.61
N ILE A 360 -21.06 -22.50 -15.14
CA ILE A 360 -21.43 -23.07 -16.44
C ILE A 360 -22.25 -24.33 -16.19
N THR A 361 -23.49 -24.34 -16.68
CA THR A 361 -24.31 -25.56 -16.73
C THR A 361 -24.08 -26.29 -18.03
N VAL A 362 -23.78 -27.59 -17.95
CA VAL A 362 -23.78 -28.50 -19.10
C VAL A 362 -25.04 -29.35 -19.04
N ASP A 363 -25.87 -29.25 -20.06
CA ASP A 363 -27.17 -29.92 -20.17
C ASP A 363 -27.33 -30.69 -21.48
N PHE A 364 -28.52 -31.27 -21.72
CA PHE A 364 -28.77 -32.05 -22.94
C PHE A 364 -28.66 -31.22 -24.21
N GLN A 365 -29.08 -29.96 -24.18
CA GLN A 365 -28.90 -29.05 -25.30
C GLN A 365 -27.41 -28.81 -25.59
N SER A 366 -26.57 -28.71 -24.55
CA SER A 366 -25.11 -28.60 -24.71
C SER A 366 -24.50 -29.76 -25.51
N VAL A 367 -25.08 -30.96 -25.40
CA VAL A 367 -24.66 -32.15 -26.16
C VAL A 367 -25.07 -32.05 -27.63
N GLN A 368 -26.19 -31.38 -27.91
CA GLN A 368 -26.77 -31.26 -29.25
C GLN A 368 -26.13 -30.12 -30.06
N ASP A 369 -26.06 -28.93 -29.48
CA ASP A 369 -25.71 -27.70 -30.21
C ASP A 369 -24.43 -27.01 -29.72
N LYS A 370 -23.76 -27.57 -28.70
CA LYS A 370 -22.55 -27.01 -28.07
C LYS A 370 -22.72 -25.60 -27.53
N THR A 371 -23.93 -25.25 -27.10
CA THR A 371 -24.21 -24.04 -26.33
C THR A 371 -24.20 -24.34 -24.84
N PHE A 372 -23.90 -23.32 -24.03
CA PHE A 372 -23.74 -23.45 -22.59
C PHE A 372 -24.46 -22.33 -21.86
N THR A 373 -25.05 -22.66 -20.72
CA THR A 373 -25.64 -21.65 -19.85
C THR A 373 -24.59 -21.13 -18.88
N LEU A 374 -24.36 -19.82 -18.89
CA LEU A 374 -23.55 -19.09 -17.92
C LEU A 374 -24.46 -18.41 -16.89
N ARG A 375 -24.17 -18.64 -15.61
CA ARG A 375 -24.90 -18.11 -14.46
C ARG A 375 -24.03 -17.15 -13.66
N ASP A 376 -24.61 -16.04 -13.23
CA ASP A 376 -24.03 -15.16 -12.20
C ASP A 376 -24.44 -15.57 -10.79
N ARG A 377 -23.49 -15.52 -9.87
CA ARG A 377 -23.68 -15.85 -8.46
C ARG A 377 -24.67 -14.92 -7.79
N ASP A 378 -24.53 -13.61 -7.97
CA ASP A 378 -25.23 -12.63 -7.14
C ASP A 378 -26.71 -12.53 -7.55
N SER A 379 -26.94 -12.24 -8.83
CA SER A 379 -28.27 -12.08 -9.43
C SER A 379 -28.98 -13.40 -9.71
N THR A 380 -28.24 -14.52 -9.77
CA THR A 380 -28.72 -15.84 -10.19
C THR A 380 -29.23 -15.92 -11.64
N LYS A 381 -29.15 -14.81 -12.38
CA LYS A 381 -29.54 -14.73 -13.78
C LYS A 381 -28.61 -15.55 -14.67
N GLN A 382 -29.15 -15.94 -15.81
CA GLN A 382 -28.51 -16.88 -16.71
C GLN A 382 -28.59 -16.38 -18.15
N VAL A 383 -27.51 -16.56 -18.88
CA VAL A 383 -27.42 -16.30 -20.33
C VAL A 383 -26.94 -17.56 -21.03
N ARG A 384 -27.23 -17.71 -22.32
CA ARG A 384 -26.83 -18.87 -23.11
C ARG A 384 -26.23 -18.46 -24.45
N ALA A 385 -25.08 -19.03 -24.77
CA ALA A 385 -24.39 -18.85 -26.04
C ALA A 385 -23.50 -20.06 -26.36
N ASP A 386 -22.84 -20.04 -27.51
CA ASP A 386 -21.83 -21.03 -27.89
C ASP A 386 -20.58 -20.99 -26.96
N GLU A 387 -19.77 -22.04 -27.04
CA GLU A 387 -18.55 -22.19 -26.21
C GLU A 387 -17.60 -20.99 -26.28
N GLU A 388 -17.34 -20.46 -27.47
CA GLU A 388 -16.36 -19.40 -27.67
C GLU A 388 -16.84 -18.10 -27.01
N THR A 389 -18.11 -17.76 -27.24
CA THR A 389 -18.76 -16.60 -26.65
C THR A 389 -18.80 -16.67 -25.12
N ILE A 390 -19.18 -17.82 -24.55
CA ILE A 390 -19.21 -18.00 -23.09
C ILE A 390 -17.82 -17.90 -22.48
N ILE A 391 -16.81 -18.51 -23.09
CA ILE A 391 -15.43 -18.46 -22.59
C ILE A 391 -14.87 -17.04 -22.65
N LYS A 392 -15.16 -16.30 -23.72
CA LYS A 392 -14.77 -14.88 -23.84
C LYS A 392 -15.41 -14.04 -22.75
N ALA A 393 -16.71 -14.18 -22.52
CA ALA A 393 -17.42 -13.44 -21.45
C ALA A 393 -16.80 -13.74 -20.06
N ILE A 394 -16.47 -15.00 -19.77
CA ILE A 394 -15.79 -15.38 -18.52
C ILE A 394 -14.43 -14.67 -18.41
N GLN A 395 -13.63 -14.65 -19.48
CA GLN A 395 -12.32 -14.01 -19.48
C GLN A 395 -12.43 -12.50 -19.20
N GLU A 396 -13.34 -11.81 -19.88
CA GLU A 396 -13.57 -10.37 -19.70
C GLU A 396 -14.03 -10.03 -18.27
N LEU A 397 -14.91 -10.86 -17.69
CA LEU A 397 -15.35 -10.72 -16.29
C LEU A 397 -14.18 -10.95 -15.31
N VAL A 398 -13.40 -12.03 -15.50
CA VAL A 398 -12.27 -12.38 -14.62
C VAL A 398 -11.14 -11.37 -14.69
N ASN A 399 -10.92 -10.75 -15.84
CA ASN A 399 -9.95 -9.66 -16.00
C ASN A 399 -10.44 -8.33 -15.42
N GLY A 400 -11.74 -8.20 -15.14
CA GLY A 400 -12.38 -6.97 -14.69
C GLY A 400 -12.57 -5.95 -15.82
N GLU A 401 -12.65 -6.43 -17.07
CA GLU A 401 -12.92 -5.63 -18.26
C GLU A 401 -14.42 -5.36 -18.44
N LYS A 402 -15.27 -6.28 -17.95
CA LYS A 402 -16.73 -6.16 -17.94
C LYS A 402 -17.31 -6.45 -16.56
N GLU A 403 -18.54 -5.97 -16.35
CA GLU A 403 -19.41 -6.41 -15.27
C GLU A 403 -20.51 -7.34 -15.80
N TRP A 404 -21.16 -8.10 -14.91
CA TRP A 404 -22.23 -9.02 -15.31
C TRP A 404 -23.35 -8.34 -16.12
N LYS A 405 -23.69 -7.10 -15.76
CA LYS A 405 -24.71 -6.29 -16.45
C LYS A 405 -24.40 -6.06 -17.94
N ASP A 406 -23.13 -6.11 -18.33
CA ASP A 406 -22.71 -5.93 -19.71
C ASP A 406 -22.93 -7.24 -20.48
N VAL A 407 -22.56 -8.37 -19.87
CA VAL A 407 -22.82 -9.72 -20.40
C VAL A 407 -24.33 -9.99 -20.54
N GLU A 408 -25.15 -9.59 -19.57
CA GLU A 408 -26.61 -9.72 -19.61
C GLU A 408 -27.24 -8.94 -20.78
N LYS A 409 -26.64 -7.82 -21.20
CA LYS A 409 -27.12 -7.03 -22.35
C LYS A 409 -26.70 -7.61 -23.69
N GLU A 410 -25.53 -8.26 -23.73
CA GLU A 410 -24.93 -8.76 -24.96
C GLU A 410 -25.43 -10.17 -25.32
N LEU A 411 -25.73 -11.00 -24.32
CA LEU A 411 -26.05 -12.41 -24.52
C LEU A 411 -27.53 -12.72 -24.28
N PRO A 412 -28.12 -13.68 -25.04
CA PRO A 412 -29.50 -14.10 -24.84
C PRO A 412 -29.74 -14.61 -23.42
N ALA A 413 -30.78 -14.10 -22.76
CA ALA A 413 -31.24 -14.63 -21.48
C ALA A 413 -31.69 -16.09 -21.63
N PHE A 414 -31.40 -16.91 -20.62
CA PHE A 414 -31.85 -18.30 -20.58
C PHE A 414 -33.15 -18.40 -19.77
N GLU A 415 -34.26 -18.66 -20.45
CA GLU A 415 -35.61 -18.72 -19.84
C GLU A 415 -36.07 -20.15 -19.48
N GLY A 416 -35.27 -21.17 -19.79
CA GLY A 416 -35.57 -22.57 -19.51
C GLY A 416 -35.22 -23.49 -20.67
N GLN A 417 -35.40 -24.80 -20.48
CA GLN A 417 -35.29 -25.78 -21.56
C GLN A 417 -36.67 -25.97 -22.19
N ASP A 418 -36.74 -25.96 -23.52
CA ASP A 418 -37.93 -26.45 -24.23
C ASP A 418 -38.15 -27.91 -23.84
N ALA A 419 -39.34 -28.20 -23.30
CA ALA A 419 -39.75 -29.53 -22.85
C ALA A 419 -39.75 -30.59 -23.98
N ASP A 420 -39.64 -30.16 -25.24
CA ASP A 420 -39.67 -31.01 -26.44
C ASP A 420 -38.30 -31.57 -26.84
N ALA A 421 -37.20 -31.23 -26.15
CA ALA A 421 -35.88 -31.82 -26.38
C ALA A 421 -35.70 -33.20 -25.73
N ALA A 422 -36.79 -33.96 -25.55
CA ALA A 422 -36.74 -35.37 -25.16
C ALA A 422 -36.09 -36.18 -26.29
N ILE A 423 -34.80 -36.49 -26.13
CA ILE A 423 -34.08 -37.39 -27.03
C ILE A 423 -34.82 -38.74 -27.03
N PRO A 424 -35.23 -39.28 -28.18
CA PRO A 424 -35.74 -40.64 -28.24
C PRO A 424 -34.60 -41.58 -27.87
N VAL A 425 -34.76 -42.25 -26.73
CA VAL A 425 -33.87 -43.32 -26.28
C VAL A 425 -33.84 -44.39 -27.38
N ARG A 426 -32.66 -44.64 -27.96
CA ARG A 426 -32.38 -45.83 -28.76
C ARG A 426 -31.21 -46.58 -28.14
#